data_AF-A4GX91-F1
#
_entry.id   AF-A4GX91-F1
#
_cell.length_a   1.000
_cell.length_b   1.000
_cell.length_c   1.000
_cell.angle_alpha   90.00
_cell.angle_beta   90.00
_cell.angle_gamma   90.00
#
_symmetry.space_group_name_H-M   'P 1'
#
loop_
_entity.id
_entity.type
_entity.pdbx_description
1 polymer ?
#
loop_
_entity_poly.entity_id
_entity_poly.type
_entity_poly.pdbx_seq_one_letter_code
_entity_poly.pdbx_strand_id
1 'polypeptide(L)'
;YVIYTSGSTGRPKGAMIRHEAISERLLWQIHEILGFGHDDASLFKAPLSFDISVNEIFLPLVSGGRLVVLRPGGERDPHHLLGVIAEQRVTFTYLVSSMLDVLLEVAGDSGRLDSLRHVWCGGEVLTPELYERFRARLGIPLYHGYGPAETTIGVSHVVYRGAAERLSTSIGRANPNTQLYVLDDELRPVPVGVGGELYAGGLLLGRGYVNAPGLTPPGSWRTPSRTTAPGCTAPATSIS
;
A
#
# COMPACT_ATOMS: atom_id res chain seq x y z
N TYR A 1 -5.47 -13.54 -5.17
CA TYR A 1 -6.73 -12.90 -5.61
C TYR A 1 -6.55 -12.38 -7.04
N VAL A 2 -7.61 -11.89 -7.69
CA VAL A 2 -7.52 -11.23 -9.00
C VAL A 2 -8.17 -9.85 -8.90
N ILE A 3 -7.42 -8.81 -9.26
CA ILE A 3 -7.92 -7.43 -9.33
C ILE A 3 -7.81 -6.92 -10.75
N TYR A 4 -8.90 -6.32 -11.25
CA TYR A 4 -8.95 -5.77 -12.60
C TYR A 4 -8.62 -4.28 -12.57
N THR A 5 -7.63 -3.88 -13.37
CA THR A 5 -7.30 -2.47 -13.59
C THR A 5 -7.85 -2.00 -14.94
N SER A 6 -8.14 -0.70 -15.04
CA SER A 6 -8.48 -0.05 -16.31
C SER A 6 -7.23 -0.05 -17.21
N GLY A 7 -7.03 -1.12 -17.97
CA GLY A 7 -5.89 -1.22 -18.87
C GLY A 7 -5.83 -0.03 -19.83
N SER A 8 -4.62 0.47 -20.13
CA SER A 8 -4.38 1.55 -21.08
C SER A 8 -4.95 1.31 -22.48
N THR A 9 -5.20 0.04 -22.82
CA THR A 9 -5.79 -0.40 -24.10
C THR A 9 -7.33 -0.44 -24.08
N GLY A 10 -7.98 0.09 -23.04
CA GLY A 10 -9.44 0.08 -22.87
C GLY A 10 -10.04 -1.28 -22.46
N ARG A 11 -9.22 -2.34 -22.40
CA ARG A 11 -9.63 -3.67 -21.95
C ARG A 11 -9.11 -3.91 -20.53
N PRO A 12 -9.97 -4.21 -19.55
CA PRO A 12 -9.54 -4.51 -18.20
C PRO A 12 -8.56 -5.68 -18.17
N LYS A 13 -7.49 -5.55 -17.38
CA LYS A 13 -6.48 -6.60 -17.18
C LYS A 13 -6.55 -7.08 -15.74
N GLY A 14 -6.74 -8.39 -15.54
CA GLY A 14 -6.85 -8.99 -14.21
C GLY A 14 -5.48 -9.41 -13.67
N ALA A 15 -4.89 -8.63 -12.78
CA ALA A 15 -3.63 -8.98 -12.11
C ALA A 15 -3.85 -10.13 -11.13
N MET A 16 -3.12 -11.23 -11.31
CA MET A 16 -3.22 -12.41 -10.45
C MET A 16 -2.21 -12.33 -9.32
N ILE A 17 -2.67 -12.19 -8.07
CA ILE A 17 -1.82 -12.22 -6.89
C ILE A 17 -1.85 -13.58 -6.22
N ARG A 18 -0.66 -14.08 -5.87
CA ARG A 18 -0.43 -15.38 -5.23
C ARG A 18 -0.77 -15.32 -3.75
N HIS A 19 -1.22 -16.45 -3.18
CA HIS A 19 -1.51 -16.54 -1.75
C HIS A 19 -0.27 -16.27 -0.89
N GLU A 20 0.86 -16.91 -1.20
CA GLU A 20 2.13 -16.71 -0.49
C GLU A 20 2.58 -15.25 -0.45
N ALA A 21 2.34 -14.48 -1.51
CA ALA A 21 2.74 -13.08 -1.59
C ALA A 21 1.92 -12.19 -0.64
N ILE A 22 0.59 -12.38 -0.59
CA ILE A 22 -0.25 -11.65 0.36
C ILE A 22 -0.03 -12.09 1.80
N SER A 23 0.20 -13.39 2.04
CA SER A 23 0.55 -13.90 3.36
C SER A 23 1.85 -13.27 3.87
N GLU A 24 2.90 -13.24 3.05
CA GLU A 24 4.19 -12.60 3.37
C GLU A 24 4.00 -11.14 3.77
N ARG A 25 3.28 -10.37 2.96
CA ARG A 25 3.00 -8.96 3.23
C ARG A 25 2.28 -8.77 4.57
N LEU A 26 1.24 -9.57 4.83
CA LEU A 26 0.45 -9.45 6.05
C LEU A 26 1.26 -9.82 7.29
N LEU A 27 2.03 -10.91 7.24
CA LEU A 27 2.89 -11.32 8.35
C LEU A 27 3.95 -10.27 8.67
N TRP A 28 4.59 -9.71 7.64
CA TRP A 28 5.51 -8.59 7.83
C TRP A 28 4.82 -7.38 8.47
N GLN A 29 3.67 -6.98 7.95
CA GLN A 29 2.94 -5.82 8.46
C GLN A 29 2.54 -6.02 9.93
N ILE A 30 2.09 -7.23 10.29
CA ILE A 30 1.71 -7.61 11.65
C ILE A 30 2.92 -7.55 12.58
N HIS A 31 4.01 -8.25 12.25
CA HIS A 31 5.08 -8.52 13.21
C HIS A 31 6.18 -7.45 13.25
N GLU A 32 6.45 -6.79 12.13
CA GLU A 32 7.59 -5.87 12.02
C GLU A 32 7.19 -4.40 11.95
N ILE A 33 5.96 -4.10 11.51
CA ILE A 33 5.52 -2.72 11.26
C ILE A 33 4.52 -2.21 12.27
N LEU A 34 3.46 -2.99 12.55
CA LEU A 34 2.33 -2.54 13.34
C LEU A 34 2.31 -3.14 14.75
N GLY A 35 2.74 -4.40 14.92
CA GLY A 35 2.44 -5.13 16.15
C GLY A 35 0.94 -5.43 16.30
N PHE A 36 0.24 -5.64 15.18
CA PHE A 36 -1.22 -5.67 15.10
C PHE A 36 -1.79 -6.98 15.68
N GLY A 37 -2.84 -6.90 16.52
CA GLY A 37 -3.43 -8.08 17.13
C GLY A 37 -4.86 -7.91 17.68
N HIS A 38 -5.18 -8.66 18.74
CA HIS A 38 -6.52 -8.77 19.32
C HIS A 38 -7.12 -7.45 19.85
N ASP A 39 -6.28 -6.49 20.22
CA ASP A 39 -6.68 -5.16 20.69
C ASP A 39 -6.87 -4.15 19.55
N ASP A 40 -6.70 -4.57 18.30
CA ASP A 40 -6.74 -3.71 17.13
C ASP A 40 -7.98 -3.91 16.26
N ALA A 41 -8.35 -2.85 15.56
CA ALA A 41 -9.50 -2.82 14.67
C ALA A 41 -9.12 -2.16 13.33
N SER A 42 -9.29 -2.91 12.24
CA SER A 42 -9.10 -2.43 10.88
C SER A 42 -10.44 -1.99 10.28
N LEU A 43 -10.45 -0.82 9.65
CA LEU A 43 -11.62 -0.35 8.90
C LEU A 43 -11.59 -0.89 7.48
N PHE A 44 -12.63 -1.64 7.11
CA PHE A 44 -12.90 -2.05 5.73
C PHE A 44 -13.89 -1.12 5.07
N LYS A 45 -13.39 -0.36 4.10
CA LYS A 45 -14.13 0.66 3.35
C LYS A 45 -13.77 0.69 1.87
N ALA A 46 -12.61 0.16 1.49
CA ALA A 46 -12.15 0.17 0.12
C ALA A 46 -13.07 -0.71 -0.73
N PRO A 47 -13.43 -0.27 -1.95
CA PRO A 47 -14.17 -1.14 -2.86
C PRO A 47 -13.37 -2.43 -3.10
N LEU A 48 -14.05 -3.58 -3.18
CA LEU A 48 -13.42 -4.89 -3.43
C LEU A 48 -12.66 -4.97 -4.77
N SER A 49 -12.89 -4.01 -5.66
CA SER A 49 -12.16 -3.85 -6.92
C SER A 49 -10.77 -3.23 -6.74
N PHE A 50 -10.42 -2.73 -5.56
CA PHE A 50 -9.07 -2.25 -5.23
C PHE A 50 -8.37 -3.27 -4.35
N ASP A 51 -7.10 -3.53 -4.63
CA ASP A 51 -6.28 -4.51 -3.92
C ASP A 51 -6.11 -4.20 -2.43
N ILE A 52 -6.15 -2.93 -2.02
CA ILE A 52 -6.07 -2.56 -0.61
C ILE A 52 -7.21 -3.13 0.25
N SER A 53 -8.38 -3.40 -0.34
CA SER A 53 -9.48 -4.08 0.36
C SER A 53 -9.04 -5.43 0.94
N VAL A 54 -8.12 -6.13 0.27
CA VAL A 54 -7.56 -7.40 0.73
C VAL A 54 -6.79 -7.20 2.04
N ASN A 55 -6.04 -6.10 2.18
CA ASN A 55 -5.36 -5.77 3.44
C ASN A 55 -6.36 -5.41 4.54
N GLU A 56 -7.29 -4.51 4.24
CA GLU A 56 -8.30 -4.04 5.21
C GLU A 56 -9.10 -5.23 5.80
N ILE A 57 -9.41 -6.24 4.98
CA ILE A 57 -10.11 -7.48 5.38
C ILE A 57 -9.18 -8.45 6.11
N PHE A 58 -8.06 -8.85 5.51
CA PHE A 58 -7.30 -9.99 6.03
C PHE A 58 -6.32 -9.63 7.15
N LEU A 59 -5.84 -8.39 7.24
CA LEU A 59 -4.98 -7.94 8.35
C LEU A 59 -5.58 -8.29 9.72
N PRO A 60 -6.83 -7.90 10.06
CA PRO A 60 -7.42 -8.28 11.34
C PRO A 60 -7.74 -9.77 11.44
N LEU A 61 -8.19 -10.40 10.35
CA LEU A 61 -8.64 -11.80 10.40
C LEU A 61 -7.52 -12.81 10.65
N VAL A 62 -6.30 -12.52 10.17
CA VAL A 62 -5.14 -13.42 10.38
C VAL A 62 -4.34 -13.09 11.64
N SER A 63 -4.62 -11.95 12.29
CA SER A 63 -3.96 -11.49 13.51
C SER A 63 -4.83 -11.61 14.77
N GLY A 64 -6.11 -11.95 14.62
CA GLY A 64 -7.08 -12.02 15.72
C GLY A 64 -7.70 -10.66 16.09
N GLY A 65 -7.43 -9.61 15.32
CA GLY A 65 -8.06 -8.30 15.47
C GLY A 65 -9.49 -8.24 14.94
N ARG A 66 -10.12 -7.08 15.07
CA ARG A 66 -11.51 -6.84 14.65
C ARG A 66 -11.58 -6.20 13.26
N LEU A 67 -12.50 -6.69 12.44
CA LEU A 67 -12.87 -6.07 11.17
C LEU A 67 -14.10 -5.16 11.37
N VAL A 68 -13.95 -3.86 11.12
CA VAL A 68 -15.06 -2.91 11.12
C VAL A 68 -15.51 -2.69 9.68
N VAL A 69 -16.69 -3.19 9.32
CA VAL A 69 -17.22 -3.10 7.95
C VAL A 69 -17.99 -1.80 7.78
N LEU A 70 -17.49 -0.90 6.94
CA LEU A 70 -18.20 0.32 6.56
C LEU A 70 -19.35 -0.03 5.60
N ARG A 71 -20.48 0.65 5.77
CA ARG A 71 -21.61 0.51 4.83
C ARG A 71 -21.20 0.99 3.43
N PRO A 72 -21.65 0.35 2.34
CA PRO A 72 -21.34 0.77 0.98
C PRO A 72 -21.65 2.26 0.74
N GLY A 73 -20.69 3.01 0.20
CA GLY A 73 -20.82 4.44 -0.06
C GLY A 73 -20.55 5.33 1.16
N GLY A 74 -20.39 4.75 2.36
CA GLY A 74 -20.11 5.49 3.59
C GLY A 74 -18.74 6.18 3.58
N GLU A 75 -17.82 5.74 2.73
CA GLU A 75 -16.50 6.34 2.56
C GLU A 75 -16.54 7.74 1.92
N ARG A 76 -17.67 8.10 1.31
CA ARG A 76 -17.87 9.40 0.65
C ARG A 76 -18.32 10.51 1.59
N ASP A 77 -18.71 10.15 2.81
CA ASP A 77 -19.12 11.08 3.85
C ASP A 77 -18.06 11.11 4.96
N PRO A 78 -17.20 12.15 5.00
CA PRO A 78 -16.16 12.27 6.02
C PRO A 78 -16.71 12.32 7.45
N HIS A 79 -17.90 12.91 7.67
CA HIS A 79 -18.50 12.96 9.00
C HIS A 79 -18.95 11.58 9.46
N HIS A 80 -19.59 10.82 8.56
CA HIS A 80 -19.95 9.43 8.85
C HIS A 80 -18.72 8.56 9.11
N LEU A 81 -17.69 8.69 8.27
CA LEU A 81 -16.44 7.96 8.39
C LEU A 81 -15.74 8.24 9.74
N LEU A 82 -15.64 9.51 10.14
CA LEU A 82 -15.11 9.90 11.44
C LEU A 82 -15.96 9.36 12.61
N GLY A 83 -17.29 9.36 12.46
CA GLY A 83 -18.21 8.76 13.42
C GLY A 83 -17.91 7.27 13.62
N VAL A 84 -17.78 6.51 12.53
CA VAL A 84 -17.45 5.08 12.59
C VAL A 84 -16.08 4.84 13.20
N ILE A 85 -15.05 5.63 12.84
CA ILE A 85 -13.72 5.52 13.43
C ILE A 85 -13.79 5.69 14.96
N ALA A 86 -14.50 6.72 15.43
CA ALA A 86 -14.62 7.02 16.85
C ALA A 86 -15.47 5.98 17.60
N GLU A 87 -16.68 5.71 17.13
CA GLU A 87 -17.65 4.79 17.76
C GLU A 87 -17.13 3.36 17.79
N GLN A 88 -16.49 2.92 16.71
CA GLN A 88 -15.93 1.58 16.59
C GLN A 88 -14.48 1.52 17.04
N ARG A 89 -13.89 2.60 17.57
CA ARG A 89 -12.50 2.64 18.06
C ARG A 89 -11.51 2.00 17.08
N VAL A 90 -11.58 2.38 15.81
CA VAL A 90 -10.71 1.86 14.76
C VAL A 90 -9.25 2.23 15.11
N THR A 91 -8.34 1.26 15.03
CA THR A 91 -6.90 1.50 15.33
C THR A 91 -6.04 1.57 14.07
N PHE A 92 -6.49 0.97 12.96
CA PHE A 92 -5.82 1.01 11.66
C PHE A 92 -6.77 1.40 10.54
N THR A 93 -6.30 2.30 9.67
CA THR A 93 -6.99 2.64 8.42
C THR A 93 -5.98 2.91 7.32
N TYR A 94 -6.36 2.54 6.09
CA TYR A 94 -5.64 2.94 4.88
C TYR A 94 -6.38 4.06 4.17
N LEU A 95 -5.70 5.13 3.77
CA LEU A 95 -6.29 6.30 3.12
C LEU A 95 -5.47 6.71 1.90
N VAL A 96 -6.14 7.18 0.85
CA VAL A 96 -5.43 8.03 -0.13
C VAL A 96 -5.11 9.38 0.52
N SER A 97 -4.05 10.05 0.07
CA SER A 97 -3.57 11.29 0.67
C SER A 97 -4.66 12.37 0.75
N SER A 98 -5.44 12.53 -0.32
CA SER A 98 -6.56 13.47 -0.40
C SER A 98 -7.62 13.20 0.67
N MET A 99 -7.98 11.94 0.90
CA MET A 99 -8.95 11.57 1.94
C MET A 99 -8.40 11.79 3.35
N LEU A 100 -7.12 11.52 3.58
CA LEU A 100 -6.48 11.87 4.87
C LEU A 100 -6.60 13.37 5.14
N ASP A 101 -6.34 14.19 4.13
CA ASP A 101 -6.39 15.65 4.28
C ASP A 101 -7.79 16.14 4.69
N VAL A 102 -8.82 15.65 3.99
CA VAL A 102 -10.22 15.94 4.31
C VAL A 102 -10.59 15.47 5.73
N LEU A 103 -10.16 14.28 6.14
CA LEU A 103 -10.47 13.77 7.48
C LEU A 103 -9.80 14.58 8.58
N LEU A 104 -8.54 15.02 8.38
CA LEU A 104 -7.85 15.88 9.34
C LEU A 104 -8.53 17.24 9.49
N GLU A 105 -8.95 17.85 8.37
CA GLU A 105 -9.68 19.12 8.36
C GLU A 105 -11.03 19.00 9.07
N VAL A 106 -11.86 18.03 8.67
CA VAL A 106 -13.21 17.84 9.22
C VAL A 106 -13.18 17.37 10.68
N ALA A 107 -12.17 16.60 11.07
CA ALA A 107 -12.03 16.17 12.46
C ALA A 107 -11.76 17.36 13.38
N GLY A 108 -10.91 18.32 12.98
CA GLY A 108 -10.42 19.37 13.87
C GLY A 108 -10.01 18.79 15.23
N ASP A 109 -10.31 19.48 16.32
CA ASP A 109 -9.97 19.03 17.69
C ASP A 109 -11.03 18.10 18.33
N SER A 110 -11.93 17.51 17.54
CA SER A 110 -13.06 16.71 18.06
C SER A 110 -12.69 15.39 18.75
N GLY A 111 -11.42 15.00 18.76
CA GLY A 111 -10.96 13.70 19.30
C GLY A 111 -11.39 12.46 18.49
N ARG A 112 -12.12 12.62 17.38
CA ARG A 112 -12.68 11.48 16.60
C ARG A 112 -11.64 10.55 15.96
N LEU A 113 -10.39 10.97 15.89
CA LEU A 113 -9.28 10.19 15.35
C LEU A 113 -8.38 9.58 16.45
N ASP A 114 -8.67 9.83 17.73
CA ASP A 114 -7.74 9.51 18.84
C ASP A 114 -7.61 8.01 19.13
N SER A 115 -8.50 7.19 18.55
CA SER A 115 -8.39 5.73 18.62
C SER A 115 -7.39 5.14 17.62
N LEU A 116 -7.02 5.90 16.59
CA LEU A 116 -6.06 5.46 15.58
C LEU A 116 -4.67 5.31 16.20
N ARG A 117 -4.04 4.17 15.91
CA ARG A 117 -2.63 3.87 16.25
C ARG A 117 -1.75 3.86 15.01
N HIS A 118 -2.37 3.58 13.85
CA HIS A 118 -1.67 3.41 12.58
C HIS A 118 -2.50 3.99 11.43
N VAL A 119 -1.88 4.87 10.64
CA VAL A 119 -2.47 5.40 9.41
C VAL A 119 -1.55 5.11 8.25
N TRP A 120 -2.05 4.34 7.28
CA TRP A 120 -1.32 4.03 6.06
C TRP A 120 -1.86 4.87 4.90
N CYS A 121 -0.96 5.49 4.15
CA CYS A 121 -1.27 6.21 2.93
C CYS A 121 -0.63 5.57 1.70
N GLY A 122 -1.27 5.74 0.54
CA GLY A 122 -0.68 5.37 -0.74
C GLY A 122 -1.67 5.57 -1.88
N GLY A 123 -1.23 5.27 -3.11
CA GLY A 123 -1.99 5.55 -4.33
C GLY A 123 -1.94 7.01 -4.78
N GLU A 124 -1.61 7.93 -3.88
CA GLU A 124 -1.36 9.34 -4.17
C GLU A 124 -0.07 9.81 -3.51
N VAL A 125 0.54 10.84 -4.09
CA VAL A 125 1.65 11.55 -3.46
C VAL A 125 1.12 12.13 -2.14
N LEU A 126 1.75 11.76 -1.03
CA LEU A 126 1.56 12.50 0.23
C LEU A 126 2.22 13.88 0.00
N THR A 127 1.81 15.00 0.59
CA THR A 127 2.61 16.26 0.52
C THR A 127 3.31 16.57 1.85
N PRO A 128 4.43 17.32 1.87
CA PRO A 128 5.03 17.77 3.13
C PRO A 128 4.01 18.47 4.03
N GLU A 129 3.17 19.34 3.47
CA GLU A 129 2.15 20.10 4.19
C GLU A 129 1.08 19.19 4.83
N LEU A 130 0.68 18.13 4.13
CA LEU A 130 -0.25 17.13 4.67
C LEU A 130 0.40 16.34 5.81
N TYR A 131 1.67 15.96 5.67
CA TYR A 131 2.39 15.26 6.74
C TYR A 131 2.55 16.16 7.98
N GLU A 132 2.86 17.44 7.78
CA GLU A 132 2.91 18.46 8.83
C GLU A 132 1.58 18.58 9.59
N ARG A 133 0.46 18.64 8.84
CA ARG A 133 -0.88 18.65 9.43
C ARG A 133 -1.19 17.36 10.19
N PHE A 134 -0.83 16.21 9.61
CA PHE A 134 -1.01 14.91 10.25
C PHE A 134 -0.29 14.84 11.59
N ARG A 135 1.01 15.18 11.63
CA ARG A 135 1.81 15.08 12.86
C ARG A 135 1.40 16.10 13.92
N ALA A 136 0.92 17.28 13.50
CA ALA A 136 0.38 18.27 14.42
C ALA A 136 -0.91 17.77 15.09
N ARG A 137 -1.69 16.95 14.39
CA ARG A 137 -2.98 16.43 14.88
C ARG A 137 -2.90 15.07 15.57
N LEU A 138 -2.00 14.20 15.11
CA LEU A 138 -1.88 12.81 15.55
C LEU A 138 -0.42 12.51 15.90
N GLY A 139 -0.18 12.12 17.16
CA GLY A 139 1.15 11.72 17.66
C GLY A 139 1.53 10.27 17.32
N ILE A 140 1.03 9.72 16.21
CA ILE A 140 1.19 8.31 15.83
C ILE A 140 2.03 8.18 14.54
N PRO A 141 2.56 6.99 14.21
CA PRO A 141 3.27 6.79 12.95
C PRO A 141 2.36 6.94 11.72
N LEU A 142 2.90 7.56 10.67
CA LEU A 142 2.32 7.52 9.32
C LEU A 142 3.16 6.62 8.43
N TYR A 143 2.50 5.74 7.69
CA TYR A 143 3.12 4.87 6.70
C TYR A 143 2.75 5.37 5.32
N HIS A 144 3.70 5.44 4.39
CA HIS A 144 3.38 5.71 2.98
C HIS A 144 3.90 4.57 2.13
N GLY A 145 3.02 3.96 1.33
CA GLY A 145 3.34 2.83 0.48
C GLY A 145 3.20 3.18 -0.99
N TYR A 146 4.06 2.57 -1.81
CA TYR A 146 3.96 2.62 -3.26
C TYR A 146 3.98 1.20 -3.83
N GLY A 147 3.11 0.96 -4.79
CA GLY A 147 3.20 -0.17 -5.71
C GLY A 147 1.98 -0.26 -6.61
N PRO A 148 2.13 -0.87 -7.80
CA PRO A 148 1.05 -1.07 -8.74
C PRO A 148 0.27 -2.38 -8.44
N ALA A 149 -0.91 -2.54 -9.03
CA ALA A 149 -1.81 -3.68 -8.78
C ALA A 149 -1.24 -5.04 -9.27
N GLU A 150 -0.25 -4.99 -10.18
CA GLU A 150 0.55 -6.12 -10.64
C GLU A 150 1.43 -6.70 -9.52
N THR A 151 1.57 -5.97 -8.42
CA THR A 151 2.27 -6.36 -7.21
C THR A 151 1.28 -6.55 -6.07
N THR A 152 1.75 -7.06 -4.95
CA THR A 152 0.89 -7.32 -3.79
C THR A 152 0.70 -6.04 -2.98
N ILE A 153 -0.22 -5.17 -3.44
CA ILE A 153 -0.61 -3.88 -2.84
C ILE A 153 0.48 -2.80 -2.87
N GLY A 154 1.71 -3.14 -2.48
CA GLY A 154 2.83 -2.23 -2.44
C GLY A 154 4.16 -2.98 -2.46
N VAL A 155 5.17 -2.40 -3.10
CA VAL A 155 6.54 -2.92 -3.19
C VAL A 155 7.53 -2.12 -2.37
N SER A 156 7.17 -0.90 -1.94
CA SER A 156 7.98 -0.09 -1.06
C SER A 156 7.16 0.61 0.01
N HIS A 157 7.86 1.10 1.03
CA HIS A 157 7.27 1.91 2.07
C HIS A 157 8.26 2.91 2.68
N VAL A 158 7.69 3.98 3.22
CA VAL A 158 8.31 4.89 4.18
C VAL A 158 7.55 4.79 5.50
N VAL A 159 8.27 4.84 6.62
CA VAL A 159 7.66 5.01 7.95
C VAL A 159 8.10 6.35 8.52
N TYR A 160 7.15 7.24 8.71
CA TYR A 160 7.36 8.54 9.32
C TYR A 160 7.02 8.48 10.81
N ARG A 161 7.98 8.87 11.67
CA ARG A 161 7.84 8.87 13.13
C ARG A 161 8.26 10.22 13.69
N GLY A 162 7.43 10.81 14.56
CA GLY A 162 7.77 12.04 15.29
C GLY A 162 8.16 13.20 14.37
N ALA A 163 9.24 13.90 14.72
CA ALA A 163 9.76 15.05 13.97
C ALA A 163 10.59 14.67 12.72
N ALA A 164 10.43 13.45 12.19
CA ALA A 164 11.13 13.05 10.97
C ALA A 164 10.83 14.04 9.83
N GLU A 165 11.86 14.74 9.35
CA GLU A 165 11.72 15.58 8.17
C GLU A 165 11.36 14.70 6.98
N ARG A 166 10.35 15.13 6.24
CA ARG A 166 9.95 14.44 5.05
C ARG A 166 10.79 14.88 3.85
N LEU A 167 11.36 13.90 3.16
CA LEU A 167 11.82 14.08 1.79
C LEU A 167 10.60 13.95 0.86
N SER A 168 10.25 15.02 0.15
CA SER A 168 8.96 15.16 -0.57
C SER A 168 8.72 14.10 -1.65
N THR A 169 9.74 13.39 -2.14
CA THR A 169 9.67 12.54 -3.34
C THR A 169 10.07 11.06 -3.13
N SER A 170 10.45 10.65 -1.93
CA SER A 170 10.91 9.26 -1.72
C SER A 170 9.74 8.28 -1.56
N ILE A 171 9.76 7.18 -2.33
CA ILE A 171 8.91 6.00 -2.12
C ILE A 171 9.48 5.04 -1.05
N GLY A 172 10.61 5.41 -0.44
CA GLY A 172 11.24 4.71 0.66
C GLY A 172 12.05 3.50 0.25
N ARG A 173 11.99 2.46 1.10
CA ARG A 173 12.75 1.22 0.92
C ARG A 173 11.85 0.11 0.39
N ALA A 174 12.45 -0.89 -0.24
CA ALA A 174 11.72 -2.09 -0.66
C ALA A 174 11.07 -2.79 0.56
N ASN A 175 9.88 -3.35 0.34
CA ASN A 175 9.25 -4.28 1.27
C ASN A 175 10.09 -5.57 1.37
N PRO A 176 9.90 -6.41 2.41
CA PRO A 176 10.64 -7.65 2.52
C PRO A 176 10.51 -8.53 1.29
N ASN A 177 11.56 -9.29 1.01
CA ASN A 177 11.63 -10.21 -0.13
C ASN A 177 11.31 -9.54 -1.48
N THR A 178 11.52 -8.22 -1.56
CA THR A 178 11.32 -7.41 -2.76
C THR A 178 12.62 -6.66 -3.07
N GLN A 179 12.90 -6.52 -4.36
CA GLN A 179 14.04 -5.77 -4.88
C GLN A 179 13.50 -4.65 -5.76
N LEU A 180 14.12 -3.47 -5.65
CA LEU A 180 13.82 -2.33 -6.49
C LEU A 180 15.07 -1.94 -7.27
N TYR A 181 14.86 -1.61 -8.54
CA TYR A 181 15.90 -1.21 -9.47
C TYR A 181 15.46 0.06 -10.18
N VAL A 182 16.42 0.94 -10.44
CA VAL A 182 16.23 2.06 -11.37
C VAL A 182 17.14 1.77 -12.56
N LEU A 183 16.55 1.53 -13.74
CA LEU A 183 17.25 1.03 -14.92
C LEU A 183 17.20 2.04 -16.07
N ASP A 184 18.22 2.01 -16.92
CA ASP A 184 18.23 2.69 -18.22
C ASP A 184 17.48 1.89 -19.30
N ASP A 185 17.39 2.44 -20.52
CA ASP A 185 16.71 1.83 -21.67
C ASP A 185 17.35 0.48 -22.11
N GLU A 186 18.57 0.20 -21.64
CA GLU A 186 19.28 -1.06 -21.89
C GLU A 186 19.26 -2.01 -20.68
N LEU A 187 18.35 -1.77 -19.72
CA LEU A 187 18.15 -2.56 -18.51
C LEU A 187 19.37 -2.63 -17.57
N ARG A 188 20.21 -1.61 -17.58
CA ARG A 188 21.37 -1.50 -16.67
C ARG A 188 21.04 -0.59 -15.50
N PRO A 189 21.49 -0.90 -14.27
CA PRO A 189 21.30 -0.02 -13.13
C PRO A 189 21.93 1.36 -13.35
N VAL A 190 21.17 2.42 -13.10
CA VAL A 190 21.67 3.80 -13.20
C VAL A 190 22.38 4.22 -11.90
N PRO A 191 23.35 5.17 -11.96
CA PRO A 191 23.98 5.72 -10.76
C PRO A 191 22.99 6.47 -9.85
N VAL A 192 23.36 6.61 -8.56
CA VAL A 192 22.56 7.39 -7.59
C VAL A 192 22.37 8.83 -8.07
N GLY A 193 21.12 9.30 -8.05
CA GLY A 193 20.73 10.64 -8.47
C GLY A 193 20.44 10.79 -9.97
N VAL A 194 20.67 9.74 -10.76
CA VAL A 194 20.30 9.70 -12.19
C VAL A 194 18.90 9.11 -12.34
N GLY A 195 18.06 9.76 -13.14
CA GLY A 195 16.71 9.26 -13.43
C GLY A 195 16.73 8.02 -14.33
N GLY A 196 15.77 7.13 -14.12
CA GLY A 196 15.56 5.93 -14.94
C GLY A 196 14.19 5.32 -14.65
N GLU A 197 13.89 4.18 -15.25
CA GLU A 197 12.62 3.48 -15.04
C GLU A 197 12.69 2.56 -13.80
N LEU A 198 11.63 2.56 -12.99
CA LEU A 198 11.55 1.74 -11.79
C LEU A 198 11.11 0.32 -12.13
N TYR A 199 11.88 -0.66 -11.67
CA TYR A 199 11.55 -2.08 -11.79
C TYR A 199 11.46 -2.73 -10.42
N ALA A 200 10.49 -3.62 -10.26
CA ALA A 200 10.34 -4.44 -9.06
C ALA A 200 10.62 -5.91 -9.36
N GLY A 201 11.29 -6.57 -8.41
CA GLY A 201 11.59 -8.00 -8.42
C GLY A 201 11.23 -8.65 -7.09
N GLY A 202 10.99 -9.96 -7.07
CA GLY A 202 10.88 -10.75 -5.83
C GLY A 202 9.51 -11.34 -5.53
N LEU A 203 9.27 -11.64 -4.24
CA LEU A 203 8.13 -12.45 -3.79
C LEU A 203 6.79 -11.73 -3.92
N LEU A 204 6.76 -10.41 -3.77
CA LEU A 204 5.52 -9.63 -3.82
C LEU A 204 4.99 -9.39 -5.24
N LEU A 205 5.68 -9.91 -6.25
CA LEU A 205 5.24 -9.89 -7.63
C LEU A 205 4.04 -10.82 -7.86
N GLY A 206 3.09 -10.37 -8.70
CA GLY A 206 1.97 -11.17 -9.18
C GLY A 206 2.40 -12.35 -10.05
N ARG A 207 1.46 -13.12 -10.56
CA ARG A 207 1.71 -14.23 -11.52
C ARG A 207 1.65 -13.75 -12.98
N GLY A 208 1.25 -12.51 -13.21
CA GLY A 208 0.88 -11.97 -14.51
C GLY A 208 -0.63 -11.74 -14.62
N TYR A 209 -1.12 -11.56 -15.85
CA TYR A 209 -2.53 -11.24 -16.12
C TYR A 209 -3.36 -12.48 -16.51
N VAL A 210 -4.56 -12.61 -15.94
CA VAL A 210 -5.53 -13.67 -16.28
C VAL A 210 -5.83 -13.65 -17.79
N ASN A 211 -5.79 -14.82 -18.43
CA ASN A 211 -6.14 -15.02 -19.84
C ASN A 211 -5.38 -14.10 -20.82
N ALA A 212 -4.20 -13.61 -20.43
CA ALA A 212 -3.38 -12.71 -21.25
C ALA A 212 -1.88 -13.10 -21.20
N PRO A 213 -1.52 -14.30 -21.68
CA PRO A 213 -0.14 -14.78 -21.66
C PRO A 213 0.80 -13.89 -22.48
N GLY A 214 0.32 -13.27 -23.58
CA GLY A 214 1.11 -12.35 -24.41
C GLY A 214 1.38 -10.99 -23.76
N LEU A 215 0.65 -10.61 -22.70
CA LEU A 215 0.91 -9.41 -21.90
C LEU A 215 1.78 -9.69 -20.67
N THR A 216 2.20 -10.94 -20.52
CA THR A 216 3.04 -11.41 -19.43
C THR A 216 4.39 -11.81 -20.05
N PRO A 217 5.42 -10.95 -20.01
CA PRO A 217 6.71 -11.26 -20.62
C PRO A 217 7.23 -12.61 -20.08
N PRO A 218 7.78 -13.50 -20.94
CA PRO A 218 8.32 -14.77 -20.47
C PRO A 218 9.36 -14.55 -19.36
N GLY A 219 9.13 -15.12 -18.17
CA GLY A 219 10.05 -15.00 -17.04
C GLY A 219 9.93 -13.72 -16.21
N SER A 220 8.93 -12.85 -16.41
CA SER A 220 8.76 -11.63 -15.58
C SER A 220 8.26 -11.89 -14.15
N TRP A 221 7.82 -13.11 -13.83
CA TRP A 221 7.10 -13.41 -12.57
C TRP A 221 7.50 -14.74 -11.90
N ARG A 222 8.71 -15.29 -12.17
CA ARG A 222 9.14 -16.54 -11.51
C ARG A 222 9.67 -16.27 -10.11
N THR A 223 9.27 -17.09 -9.13
CA THR A 223 9.85 -17.14 -7.79
C THR A 223 11.32 -17.55 -7.90
N PRO A 224 12.30 -16.82 -7.32
CA PRO A 224 13.68 -17.26 -7.35
C PRO A 224 13.81 -18.54 -6.52
N SER A 225 14.17 -19.65 -7.15
CA SER A 225 14.77 -20.78 -6.42
C SER A 225 16.11 -20.29 -5.88
N ARG A 226 16.33 -20.47 -4.58
CA ARG A 226 17.46 -20.03 -3.75
C ARG A 226 18.84 -20.35 -4.36
N THR A 227 19.24 -19.57 -5.36
CA THR A 227 20.55 -19.60 -6.04
C THR A 227 20.72 -18.26 -6.75
N THR A 228 21.87 -17.65 -6.55
CA THR A 228 22.28 -16.35 -7.09
C THR A 228 22.28 -16.33 -8.63
N ALA A 229 21.64 -15.26 -9.20
CA ALA A 229 21.59 -14.77 -10.59
C ALA A 229 20.50 -15.32 -11.55
N PRO A 230 20.09 -14.56 -12.60
CA PRO A 230 19.67 -13.14 -12.67
C PRO A 230 18.14 -13.00 -12.52
N GLY A 231 17.69 -11.91 -11.88
CA GLY A 231 16.33 -11.72 -11.37
C GLY A 231 15.28 -11.38 -12.43
N CYS A 232 14.09 -11.95 -12.25
CA CYS A 232 12.86 -11.59 -12.94
C CYS A 232 12.40 -10.18 -12.53
N THR A 233 12.09 -9.32 -13.49
CA THR A 233 11.70 -7.92 -13.30
C THR A 233 10.33 -7.64 -13.90
N ALA A 234 9.56 -6.78 -13.24
CA ALA A 234 8.36 -6.16 -13.80
C ALA A 234 8.52 -4.64 -13.80
N PRO A 235 8.16 -3.93 -14.89
CA PRO A 235 8.15 -2.47 -14.89
C PRO A 235 7.10 -1.98 -13.89
N ALA A 236 7.52 -1.15 -12.94
CA ALA A 236 6.62 -0.38 -12.12
C ALA A 236 6.40 0.96 -12.85
N THR A 237 5.14 1.28 -13.16
CA THR A 237 4.79 2.47 -13.93
C THR A 237 5.43 3.73 -13.33
N SER A 238 6.03 4.54 -14.20
CA SER A 238 6.81 5.72 -13.86
C SER A 238 6.02 6.74 -13.04
N ILE A 239 6.66 7.26 -11.99
CA ILE A 239 6.30 8.55 -11.40
C ILE A 239 7.51 9.46 -11.65
N SER A 240 7.28 10.50 -12.45
CA SER A 240 8.16 11.65 -12.63
C SER A 240 8.19 12.52 -11.38
#